data_AF-A0A0G0LGR0-F1
#
_entry.id   AF-A0A0G0LGR0-F1
#
_cell.length_a   1.000
_cell.length_b   1.000
_cell.length_c   1.000
_cell.angle_alpha   90.00
_cell.angle_beta   90.00
_cell.angle_gamma   90.00
#
_symmetry.space_group_name_H-M   'P 1'
#
loop_
_entity.id
_entity.type
_entity.pdbx_description
1 polymer ?
#
loop_
_entity_poly.entity_id
_entity_poly.type
_entity_poly.pdbx_seq_one_letter_code
_entity_poly.pdbx_strand_id
1 'polypeptide(L)'
;MRKAIILFLFFTLISFGTREIFAQSATSSGQAIKDRVLEKIEDVKNSPKAYVGTITDKSQNTLQLKTAKGEIKLISIDLAATTFVKVGTKTVVAKFDDVAIGDFIIAMGFKNGNDILNAKRVLITPAPEAPKRKIVGGSVVSIVNKKVTIESEGVSYELKFPKKWQGPEIKELTQGDKIVVVGEIEGSILTLRSIFKI
;
A
#
# COMPACT_ATOMS: atom_id res chain seq x y z
N MET A 1 6.78 -52.12 -75.23
CA MET A 1 7.81 -53.14 -75.52
C MET A 1 8.81 -52.56 -76.53
N ARG A 2 10.12 -52.77 -76.26
CA ARG A 2 11.31 -52.58 -77.11
C ARG A 2 11.78 -51.13 -77.32
N LYS A 3 12.82 -50.70 -76.56
CA LYS A 3 14.29 -50.72 -76.84
C LYS A 3 14.70 -49.49 -77.71
N ALA A 4 15.79 -48.75 -77.53
CA ALA A 4 16.81 -48.44 -76.52
C ALA A 4 17.83 -47.48 -77.22
N ILE A 5 18.79 -46.90 -76.48
CA ILE A 5 20.08 -46.28 -76.94
C ILE A 5 19.90 -44.77 -77.30
N ILE A 6 20.61 -43.77 -76.75
CA ILE A 6 22.07 -43.47 -76.61
C ILE A 6 22.23 -42.44 -75.46
N LEU A 7 22.87 -42.75 -74.33
CA LEU A 7 24.28 -42.48 -73.95
C LEU A 7 24.73 -40.99 -74.00
N PHE A 8 24.82 -40.32 -72.84
CA PHE A 8 25.96 -39.42 -72.58
C PHE A 8 26.29 -39.32 -71.09
N LEU A 9 27.47 -39.88 -70.79
CA LEU A 9 28.37 -39.73 -69.66
C LEU A 9 28.37 -38.32 -69.03
N PHE A 10 28.19 -38.18 -67.72
CA PHE A 10 28.96 -37.20 -66.94
C PHE A 10 29.08 -37.62 -65.48
N PHE A 11 30.30 -38.06 -65.16
CA PHE A 11 30.80 -38.45 -63.86
C PHE A 11 31.48 -37.21 -63.26
N THR A 12 30.89 -36.58 -62.25
CA THR A 12 31.63 -35.71 -61.32
C THR A 12 30.95 -35.71 -59.96
N LEU A 13 31.60 -36.42 -59.03
CA LEU A 13 31.48 -36.26 -57.58
C LEU A 13 31.57 -34.76 -57.22
N ILE A 14 30.48 -34.20 -56.68
CA ILE A 14 30.57 -32.96 -55.91
C ILE A 14 30.78 -33.38 -54.46
N SER A 15 32.04 -33.36 -54.04
CA SER A 15 32.42 -33.37 -52.63
C SER A 15 31.91 -32.07 -52.00
N PHE A 16 30.71 -32.10 -51.45
CA PHE A 16 30.24 -31.05 -50.54
C PHE A 16 31.05 -31.18 -49.24
N GLY A 17 32.10 -30.36 -49.13
CA GLY A 17 32.75 -30.10 -47.86
C GLY A 17 31.70 -29.56 -46.88
N THR A 18 31.38 -30.37 -45.87
CA THR A 18 30.64 -29.92 -44.69
C THR A 18 31.48 -28.85 -44.01
N ARG A 19 31.14 -27.58 -44.24
CA ARG A 19 31.56 -26.52 -43.35
C ARG A 19 30.85 -26.78 -42.03
N GLU A 20 31.59 -27.14 -40.99
CA GLU A 20 31.11 -27.02 -39.63
C GLU A 20 30.76 -25.56 -39.40
N ILE A 21 29.47 -25.23 -39.49
CA ILE A 21 28.95 -24.02 -38.88
C ILE A 21 29.16 -24.27 -37.40
N PHE A 22 30.15 -23.57 -36.83
CA PHE A 22 30.31 -23.40 -35.41
C PHE A 22 28.93 -23.18 -34.80
N ALA A 23 28.41 -24.20 -34.14
CA ALA A 23 27.37 -24.03 -33.15
C ALA A 23 28.01 -23.19 -32.04
N GLN A 24 27.90 -21.87 -32.18
CA GLN A 24 28.20 -20.96 -31.10
C GLN A 24 27.20 -21.30 -30.02
N SER A 25 27.63 -22.11 -29.06
CA SER A 25 26.87 -22.51 -27.89
C SER A 25 26.23 -21.26 -27.30
N ALA A 26 24.90 -21.15 -27.47
CA ALA A 26 24.10 -20.15 -26.80
C ALA A 26 24.42 -20.28 -25.31
N THR A 27 25.13 -19.26 -24.86
CA THR A 27 25.96 -19.24 -23.67
C THR A 27 25.10 -19.42 -22.42
N SER A 28 25.65 -20.02 -21.37
CA SER A 28 25.05 -20.14 -20.03
C SER A 28 24.51 -18.82 -19.46
N SER A 29 24.91 -17.68 -20.02
CA SER A 29 24.39 -16.34 -19.73
C SER A 29 22.91 -16.16 -20.11
N GLY A 30 22.42 -16.76 -21.21
CA GLY A 30 21.03 -16.66 -21.61
C GLY A 30 20.08 -17.42 -20.69
N GLN A 31 20.54 -18.56 -20.15
CA GLN A 31 19.79 -19.35 -19.18
C GLN A 31 19.76 -18.65 -17.81
N ALA A 32 20.90 -18.13 -17.34
CA ALA A 32 20.97 -17.36 -16.10
C ALA A 32 20.09 -16.09 -16.11
N ILE A 33 19.92 -15.43 -17.26
CA ILE A 33 19.00 -14.29 -17.39
C ILE A 33 17.54 -14.77 -17.33
N LYS A 34 17.18 -15.87 -18.00
CA LYS A 34 15.84 -16.46 -17.93
C LYS A 34 15.47 -16.89 -16.51
N ASP A 35 16.39 -17.55 -15.81
CA ASP A 35 16.17 -18.04 -14.46
C ASP A 35 15.98 -16.87 -13.48
N ARG A 36 16.79 -15.80 -13.59
CA ARG A 36 16.62 -14.56 -12.78
C ARG A 36 15.33 -13.80 -13.09
N VAL A 37 14.84 -13.88 -14.32
CA VAL A 37 13.56 -13.27 -14.70
C VAL A 37 12.39 -14.09 -14.14
N LEU A 38 12.47 -15.43 -14.20
CA LEU A 38 11.47 -16.32 -13.61
C LEU A 38 11.40 -16.16 -12.09
N GLU A 39 12.55 -16.12 -11.41
CA GLU A 39 12.66 -15.86 -9.97
C GLU A 39 12.00 -14.53 -9.58
N LYS A 40 12.31 -13.45 -10.31
CA LYS A 40 11.68 -12.13 -10.07
C LYS A 40 10.18 -12.12 -10.35
N ILE A 41 9.71 -12.86 -11.36
CA ILE A 41 8.28 -12.98 -11.66
C ILE A 41 7.56 -13.74 -10.53
N GLU A 42 8.18 -14.79 -10.01
CA GLU A 42 7.66 -15.55 -8.87
C GLU A 42 7.64 -14.72 -7.59
N ASP A 43 8.70 -13.97 -7.29
CA ASP A 43 8.77 -13.07 -6.13
C ASP A 43 7.71 -11.96 -6.18
N VAL A 44 7.48 -11.37 -7.35
CA VAL A 44 6.44 -10.35 -7.54
C VAL A 44 5.05 -10.97 -7.37
N LYS A 45 4.83 -12.19 -7.87
CA LYS A 45 3.58 -12.93 -7.72
C LYS A 45 3.31 -13.38 -6.28
N ASN A 46 4.38 -13.68 -5.53
CA ASN A 46 4.33 -14.14 -4.14
C ASN A 46 4.55 -13.03 -3.11
N SER A 47 4.57 -11.76 -3.52
CA SER A 47 4.65 -10.64 -2.56
C SER A 47 3.29 -10.48 -1.86
N PRO A 48 3.23 -10.59 -0.51
CA PRO A 48 1.99 -10.38 0.20
C PRO A 48 1.52 -8.92 0.04
N LYS A 49 0.24 -8.76 -0.28
CA LYS A 49 -0.44 -7.47 -0.45
C LYS A 49 -1.65 -7.39 0.48
N ALA A 50 -2.09 -6.15 0.71
CA ALA A 50 -3.31 -5.89 1.44
C ALA A 50 -4.20 -4.90 0.69
N TYR A 51 -5.50 -5.15 0.72
CA TYR A 51 -6.53 -4.19 0.34
C TYR A 51 -7.26 -3.71 1.58
N VAL A 52 -7.45 -2.40 1.67
CA VAL A 52 -7.99 -1.72 2.84
C VAL A 52 -9.12 -0.80 2.39
N GLY A 53 -10.28 -0.94 3.00
CA GLY A 53 -11.43 -0.10 2.67
C GLY A 53 -12.74 -0.67 3.16
N THR A 54 -13.82 -0.06 2.68
CA THR A 54 -15.19 -0.41 3.06
C THR A 54 -15.81 -1.36 2.04
N ILE A 55 -16.47 -2.42 2.50
CA ILE A 55 -17.14 -3.38 1.63
C ILE A 55 -18.32 -2.70 0.95
N THR A 56 -18.36 -2.77 -0.38
CA THR A 56 -19.46 -2.25 -1.20
C THR A 56 -20.37 -3.36 -1.71
N ASP A 57 -19.85 -4.57 -1.84
CA ASP A 57 -20.60 -5.73 -2.35
C ASP A 57 -20.02 -7.04 -1.80
N LYS A 58 -20.89 -8.04 -1.63
CA LYS A 58 -20.58 -9.36 -1.08
C LYS A 58 -21.33 -10.45 -1.86
N SER A 59 -20.57 -11.41 -2.39
CA SER A 59 -21.09 -12.63 -3.00
C SER A 59 -20.57 -13.86 -2.24
N GLN A 60 -20.90 -15.08 -2.67
CA GLN A 60 -20.58 -16.32 -1.93
C GLN A 60 -19.08 -16.50 -1.59
N ASN A 61 -18.19 -16.07 -2.47
CA ASN A 61 -16.73 -16.26 -2.34
C ASN A 61 -15.94 -15.03 -2.79
N THR A 62 -16.61 -13.89 -2.98
CA THR A 62 -15.95 -12.65 -3.39
C THR A 62 -16.45 -11.47 -2.56
N LEU A 63 -15.54 -10.54 -2.29
CA LEU A 63 -15.84 -9.25 -1.70
C LEU A 63 -15.36 -8.15 -2.64
N GLN A 64 -16.14 -7.09 -2.73
CA GLN A 64 -15.70 -5.83 -3.33
C GLN A 64 -15.54 -4.79 -2.23
N LEU A 65 -14.43 -4.05 -2.26
CA LEU A 65 -14.24 -2.92 -1.37
C LEU A 65 -13.92 -1.64 -2.14
N LYS A 66 -14.31 -0.51 -1.55
CA LYS A 66 -13.91 0.82 -1.95
C LYS A 66 -12.80 1.30 -1.03
N THR A 67 -11.65 1.61 -1.61
CA THR A 67 -10.50 2.16 -0.89
C THR A 67 -10.76 3.61 -0.48
N ALA A 68 -9.94 4.15 0.43
CA ALA A 68 -10.00 5.57 0.81
C ALA A 68 -9.80 6.53 -0.39
N LYS A 69 -9.14 6.07 -1.45
CA LYS A 69 -8.95 6.84 -2.71
C LYS A 69 -10.14 6.72 -3.67
N GLY A 70 -11.15 5.93 -3.34
CA GLY A 70 -12.32 5.68 -4.18
C GLY A 70 -12.16 4.54 -5.18
N GLU A 71 -11.00 3.90 -5.27
CA GLU A 71 -10.78 2.74 -6.15
C GLU A 71 -11.59 1.53 -5.66
N ILE A 72 -12.22 0.81 -6.60
CA ILE A 72 -12.87 -0.47 -6.33
C ILE A 72 -11.83 -1.60 -6.47
N LYS A 73 -11.77 -2.47 -5.48
CA LYS A 73 -10.88 -3.64 -5.46
C LYS A 73 -11.68 -4.92 -5.22
N LEU A 74 -11.28 -5.97 -5.91
CA LEU A 74 -11.88 -7.30 -5.82
C LEU A 74 -11.01 -8.22 -4.96
N ILE A 75 -11.67 -8.99 -4.12
CA ILE A 75 -11.07 -9.98 -3.23
C ILE A 75 -11.76 -11.31 -3.49
N SER A 76 -10.97 -12.34 -3.75
CA SER A 76 -11.40 -13.74 -3.82
C SER A 76 -11.12 -14.42 -2.49
N ILE A 77 -12.07 -15.21 -2.01
CA ILE A 77 -12.04 -15.88 -0.72
C ILE A 77 -12.19 -17.37 -0.93
N ASP A 78 -11.23 -18.11 -0.40
CA ASP A 78 -11.37 -19.54 -0.17
C ASP A 78 -11.89 -19.74 1.25
N LEU A 79 -13.16 -20.16 1.40
CA LEU A 79 -13.80 -20.32 2.71
C LEU A 79 -13.12 -21.36 3.61
N ALA A 80 -12.37 -22.31 3.03
CA ALA A 80 -11.63 -23.32 3.79
C ALA A 80 -10.26 -22.82 4.26
N ALA A 81 -9.65 -21.89 3.52
CA ALA A 81 -8.28 -21.43 3.77
C ALA A 81 -8.18 -19.97 4.28
N THR A 82 -9.28 -19.21 4.26
CA THR A 82 -9.28 -17.80 4.67
C THR A 82 -9.69 -17.66 6.13
N THR A 83 -8.85 -17.04 6.93
CA THR A 83 -9.16 -16.75 8.33
C THR A 83 -9.80 -15.37 8.48
N PHE A 84 -10.94 -15.30 9.16
CA PHE A 84 -11.62 -14.05 9.48
C PHE A 84 -11.45 -13.70 10.95
N VAL A 85 -11.16 -12.43 11.22
CA VAL A 85 -10.95 -11.94 12.58
C VAL A 85 -11.64 -10.60 12.74
N LYS A 86 -12.46 -10.46 13.77
CA LYS A 86 -13.02 -9.18 14.18
C LYS A 86 -12.10 -8.52 15.19
N VAL A 87 -11.66 -7.30 14.89
CA VAL A 87 -10.74 -6.50 15.67
C VAL A 87 -11.52 -5.29 16.20
N GLY A 88 -11.71 -5.25 17.52
CA GLY A 88 -12.28 -4.12 18.24
C GLY A 88 -11.57 -3.98 19.58
N THR A 89 -12.33 -3.82 20.67
CA THR A 89 -11.77 -3.85 22.04
C THR A 89 -11.15 -5.20 22.39
N LYS A 90 -11.66 -6.29 21.79
CA LYS A 90 -11.09 -7.64 21.86
C LYS A 90 -10.99 -8.21 20.45
N THR A 91 -10.02 -9.09 20.25
CA THR A 91 -9.85 -9.84 19.00
C THR A 91 -10.60 -11.14 19.09
N VAL A 92 -11.53 -11.38 18.17
CA VAL A 92 -12.37 -12.59 18.14
C VAL A 92 -12.32 -13.22 16.76
N VAL A 93 -12.32 -14.55 16.71
CA VAL A 93 -12.45 -15.30 15.45
C VAL A 93 -13.84 -15.02 14.88
N ALA A 94 -13.89 -14.66 13.60
CA ALA A 94 -15.13 -14.40 12.87
C ALA A 94 -15.30 -15.46 11.76
N LYS A 95 -16.46 -15.43 11.11
CA LYS A 95 -16.78 -16.20 9.92
C LYS A 95 -17.05 -15.27 8.75
N PHE A 96 -17.10 -15.82 7.54
CA PHE A 96 -17.46 -15.06 6.36
C PHE A 96 -18.87 -14.43 6.46
N ASP A 97 -19.80 -15.11 7.14
CA ASP A 97 -21.16 -14.61 7.34
C ASP A 97 -21.22 -13.35 8.22
N ASP A 98 -20.24 -13.17 9.12
CA ASP A 98 -20.15 -11.99 9.99
C ASP A 98 -19.70 -10.73 9.25
N VAL A 99 -19.22 -10.88 8.00
CA VAL A 99 -18.79 -9.78 7.14
C VAL A 99 -20.01 -9.17 6.46
N ALA A 100 -20.26 -7.88 6.64
CA ALA A 100 -21.39 -7.16 6.06
C ALA A 100 -20.97 -6.08 5.06
N ILE A 101 -21.89 -5.70 4.17
CA ILE A 101 -21.73 -4.50 3.35
C ILE A 101 -21.70 -3.28 4.27
N GLY A 102 -20.74 -2.38 4.06
CA GLY A 102 -20.48 -1.23 4.93
C GLY A 102 -19.41 -1.50 6.00
N ASP A 103 -19.00 -2.74 6.24
CA ASP A 103 -17.87 -3.02 7.14
C ASP A 103 -16.56 -2.50 6.54
N PHE A 104 -15.71 -1.97 7.40
CA PHE A 104 -14.34 -1.65 7.04
C PHE A 104 -13.44 -2.86 7.29
N ILE A 105 -12.68 -3.26 6.27
CA ILE A 105 -11.85 -4.45 6.32
C ILE A 105 -10.42 -4.21 5.85
N ILE A 106 -9.53 -5.06 6.34
CA ILE A 106 -8.17 -5.25 5.85
C ILE A 106 -8.07 -6.68 5.35
N ALA A 107 -8.11 -6.87 4.03
CA ALA A 107 -7.90 -8.17 3.40
C ALA A 107 -6.42 -8.31 3.03
N MET A 108 -5.78 -9.38 3.51
CA MET A 108 -4.37 -9.69 3.28
C MET A 108 -4.24 -10.99 2.51
N GLY A 109 -3.36 -11.01 1.53
CA GLY A 109 -3.16 -12.18 0.67
C GLY A 109 -2.24 -11.90 -0.49
N PHE A 110 -2.44 -12.61 -1.60
CA PHE A 110 -1.59 -12.49 -2.79
C PHE A 110 -2.43 -12.05 -3.97
N LYS A 111 -1.90 -11.14 -4.78
CA LYS A 111 -2.57 -10.71 -6.00
C LYS A 111 -2.39 -11.75 -7.10
N ASN A 112 -3.44 -12.00 -7.86
CA ASN A 112 -3.31 -12.69 -9.14
C ASN A 112 -2.96 -11.68 -10.26
N GLY A 113 -2.75 -12.19 -11.48
CA GLY A 113 -2.41 -11.36 -12.65
C GLY A 113 -3.47 -10.34 -13.08
N ASN A 114 -4.68 -10.38 -12.49
CA ASN A 114 -5.80 -9.49 -12.81
C ASN A 114 -6.11 -8.52 -11.65
N ASP A 115 -5.14 -8.25 -10.77
CA ASP A 115 -5.30 -7.39 -9.59
C ASP A 115 -6.38 -7.85 -8.58
N ILE A 116 -6.84 -9.10 -8.67
CA ILE A 116 -7.73 -9.69 -7.67
C ILE A 116 -6.87 -10.24 -6.53
N LEU A 117 -7.21 -9.87 -5.30
CA LEU A 117 -6.52 -10.37 -4.12
C LEU A 117 -7.11 -11.70 -3.68
N ASN A 118 -6.32 -12.78 -3.74
CA ASN A 118 -6.66 -14.04 -3.09
C ASN A 118 -6.37 -13.91 -1.59
N ALA A 119 -7.42 -13.71 -0.80
CA ALA A 119 -7.29 -13.49 0.64
C ALA A 119 -6.83 -14.76 1.36
N LYS A 120 -5.94 -14.57 2.34
CA LYS A 120 -5.58 -15.57 3.35
C LYS A 120 -6.07 -15.17 4.74
N ARG A 121 -6.18 -13.86 4.97
CA ARG A 121 -6.71 -13.31 6.22
C ARG A 121 -7.51 -12.05 5.97
N VAL A 122 -8.66 -11.94 6.62
CA VAL A 122 -9.52 -10.75 6.58
C VAL A 122 -9.73 -10.25 8.00
N LEU A 123 -9.38 -8.99 8.23
CA LEU A 123 -9.64 -8.31 9.50
C LEU A 123 -10.85 -7.40 9.32
N ILE A 124 -11.85 -7.55 10.17
CA ILE A 124 -13.02 -6.67 10.26
C ILE A 124 -12.72 -5.69 11.39
N THR A 125 -12.61 -4.41 11.10
CA THR A 125 -12.18 -3.39 12.06
C THR A 125 -12.98 -2.11 11.88
N PRO A 126 -13.17 -1.29 12.93
CA PRO A 126 -13.64 0.08 12.75
C PRO A 126 -12.77 0.82 11.73
N ALA A 127 -13.40 1.68 10.94
CA ALA A 127 -12.67 2.58 10.05
C ALA A 127 -11.74 3.48 10.88
N PRO A 128 -10.51 3.76 10.40
CA PRO A 128 -9.61 4.65 11.10
C PRO A 128 -10.21 6.07 11.16
N GLU A 129 -10.23 6.66 12.35
CA GLU A 129 -10.58 8.07 12.51
C GLU A 129 -9.47 8.94 11.92
N ALA A 130 -9.86 10.04 11.28
CA ALA A 130 -8.90 11.03 10.83
C ALA A 130 -8.11 11.59 12.03
N PRO A 131 -6.79 11.83 11.89
CA PRO A 131 -6.00 12.39 12.98
C PRO A 131 -6.56 13.78 13.34
N LYS A 132 -6.99 13.95 14.59
CA LYS A 132 -7.44 15.24 15.14
C LYS A 132 -6.31 16.26 15.29
N ARG A 133 -5.06 15.80 15.13
CA ARG A 133 -3.86 16.62 15.28
C ARG A 133 -3.72 17.60 14.12
N LYS A 134 -3.51 18.86 14.45
CA LYS A 134 -3.24 19.96 13.54
C LYS A 134 -1.95 20.66 13.92
N ILE A 135 -1.41 21.41 12.97
CA ILE A 135 -0.26 22.28 13.14
C ILE A 135 -0.77 23.70 12.89
N VAL A 136 -0.57 24.58 13.86
CA VAL A 136 -0.98 26.00 13.78
C VAL A 136 0.27 26.85 13.98
N GLY A 137 0.61 27.65 12.98
CA GLY A 137 1.67 28.65 13.05
C GLY A 137 1.05 30.02 13.30
N GLY A 138 1.49 30.72 14.34
CA GLY A 138 0.89 32.00 14.72
C GLY A 138 1.79 32.84 15.61
N SER A 139 1.30 34.03 15.97
CA SER A 139 1.98 34.92 16.90
C SER A 139 1.26 34.95 18.24
N VAL A 140 2.01 35.03 19.34
CA VAL A 140 1.43 35.17 20.68
C VAL A 140 0.84 36.56 20.84
N VAL A 141 -0.48 36.65 21.01
CA VAL A 141 -1.19 37.94 21.15
C VAL A 141 -1.39 38.32 22.62
N SER A 142 -1.60 37.36 23.50
CA SER A 142 -1.80 37.64 24.93
C SER A 142 -1.34 36.49 25.82
N ILE A 143 -0.83 36.86 27.01
CA ILE A 143 -0.50 35.93 28.09
C ILE A 143 -1.15 36.46 29.38
N VAL A 144 -2.25 35.85 29.81
CA VAL A 144 -3.01 36.29 31.01
C VAL A 144 -3.28 35.09 31.90
N ASN A 145 -2.94 35.16 33.19
CA ASN A 145 -3.18 34.08 34.16
C ASN A 145 -2.69 32.69 33.70
N LYS A 146 -1.49 32.63 33.10
CA LYS A 146 -0.89 31.41 32.50
C LYS A 146 -1.69 30.81 31.32
N LYS A 147 -2.61 31.58 30.73
CA LYS A 147 -3.26 31.26 29.47
C LYS A 147 -2.55 32.02 28.36
N VAL A 148 -2.24 31.34 27.26
CA VAL A 148 -1.56 31.92 26.10
C VAL A 148 -2.55 31.91 24.94
N THR A 149 -2.73 33.05 24.29
CA THR A 149 -3.56 33.17 23.09
C THR A 149 -2.66 33.41 21.89
N ILE A 150 -2.87 32.64 20.82
CA ILE A 150 -2.20 32.84 19.55
C ILE A 150 -3.18 33.28 18.48
N GLU A 151 -2.71 34.09 17.55
CA GLU A 151 -3.44 34.42 16.34
C GLU A 151 -2.74 33.80 15.13
N SER A 152 -3.52 33.13 14.30
CA SER A 152 -3.09 32.50 13.06
C SER A 152 -4.15 32.78 12.00
N GLU A 153 -3.75 33.44 10.91
CA GLU A 153 -4.62 33.75 9.77
C GLU A 153 -5.94 34.47 10.15
N GLY A 154 -5.87 35.36 11.16
CA GLY A 154 -7.03 36.11 11.66
C GLY A 154 -7.97 35.32 12.59
N VAL A 155 -7.60 34.09 12.96
CA VAL A 155 -8.31 33.29 13.96
C VAL A 155 -7.49 33.23 15.24
N SER A 156 -8.14 33.57 16.36
CA SER A 156 -7.54 33.48 17.70
C SER A 156 -7.81 32.11 18.34
N TYR A 157 -6.74 31.49 18.86
CA TYR A 157 -6.78 30.21 19.58
C TYR A 157 -6.24 30.36 21.00
N GLU A 158 -6.98 29.85 21.99
CA GLU A 158 -6.50 29.70 23.37
C GLU A 158 -5.72 28.39 23.52
N LEU A 159 -4.48 28.47 23.98
CA LEU A 159 -3.61 27.31 24.19
C LEU A 159 -3.91 26.65 25.54
N LYS A 160 -4.27 25.36 25.49
CA LYS A 160 -4.46 24.52 26.67
C LYS A 160 -3.24 23.62 26.89
N PHE A 161 -2.47 23.94 27.95
CA PHE A 161 -1.26 23.22 28.35
C PHE A 161 -1.60 21.95 29.15
N PRO A 162 -1.22 20.74 28.69
CA PRO A 162 -1.34 19.51 29.48
C PRO A 162 -0.27 19.46 30.58
N LYS A 163 -0.31 18.42 31.43
CA LYS A 163 0.72 18.22 32.48
C LYS A 163 2.15 18.02 31.94
N LYS A 164 2.27 17.52 30.70
CA LYS A 164 3.55 17.28 30.02
C LYS A 164 3.40 17.66 28.56
N TRP A 165 4.29 18.52 28.07
CA TRP A 165 4.41 18.88 26.66
C TRP A 165 5.88 19.01 26.28
N GLN A 166 6.15 19.09 24.98
CA GLN A 166 7.48 19.33 24.45
C GLN A 166 7.58 20.78 23.96
N GLY A 167 8.54 21.54 24.45
CA GLY A 167 8.76 22.92 24.03
C GLY A 167 9.01 23.87 25.21
N PRO A 168 9.11 25.18 24.94
CA PRO A 168 9.30 26.19 25.97
C PRO A 168 8.22 26.14 27.06
N GLU A 169 8.61 26.52 28.28
CA GLU A 169 7.64 26.78 29.33
C GLU A 169 6.81 28.04 29.03
N ILE A 170 5.64 28.17 29.66
CA ILE A 170 4.76 29.35 29.51
C ILE A 170 5.51 30.65 29.85
N LYS A 171 6.49 30.59 30.78
CA LYS A 171 7.32 31.72 31.20
C LYS A 171 8.34 32.16 30.15
N GLU A 172 8.69 31.29 29.21
CA GLU A 172 9.65 31.56 28.13
C GLU A 172 8.98 32.16 26.89
N LEU A 173 7.65 32.22 26.89
CA LEU A 173 6.86 32.84 25.83
C LEU A 173 6.65 34.32 26.15
N THR A 174 6.86 35.15 25.15
CA THR A 174 6.61 36.59 25.18
C THR A 174 5.56 36.99 24.14
N GLN A 175 4.80 38.04 24.42
CA GLN A 175 3.87 38.59 23.45
C GLN A 175 4.64 39.02 22.19
N GLY A 176 4.11 38.67 21.02
CA GLY A 176 4.76 38.87 19.72
C GLY A 176 5.63 37.69 19.25
N ASP A 177 5.88 36.69 20.10
CA ASP A 177 6.64 35.50 19.70
C ASP A 177 5.94 34.76 18.56
N LYS A 178 6.69 34.40 17.52
CA LYS A 178 6.23 33.48 16.49
C LYS A 178 6.42 32.06 16.98
N ILE A 179 5.35 31.28 16.91
CA ILE A 179 5.35 29.91 17.38
C ILE A 179 4.63 28.98 16.41
N VAL A 180 5.06 27.72 16.38
CA VAL A 180 4.31 26.61 15.81
C VAL A 180 3.80 25.74 16.95
N VAL A 181 2.50 25.51 16.97
CA VAL A 181 1.87 24.62 17.94
C VAL A 181 1.32 23.39 17.23
N VAL A 182 1.68 22.22 17.74
CA VAL A 182 1.16 20.93 17.30
C VAL A 182 0.22 20.43 18.39
N GLY A 183 -1.05 20.24 18.04
CA GLY A 183 -2.09 19.94 19.03
C GLY A 183 -3.41 19.51 18.40
N GLU A 184 -4.41 19.32 19.24
CA GLU A 184 -5.79 19.04 18.83
C GLU A 184 -6.63 20.30 18.97
N ILE A 185 -7.42 20.61 17.94
CA ILE A 185 -8.26 21.82 17.90
C ILE A 185 -9.72 21.40 18.16
N GLU A 186 -10.32 21.99 19.18
CA GLU A 186 -11.75 21.90 19.47
C GLU A 186 -12.32 23.31 19.52
N GLY A 187 -12.88 23.77 18.39
CA GLY A 187 -13.31 25.16 18.22
C GLY A 187 -12.14 26.14 18.29
N SER A 188 -12.19 27.07 19.23
CA SER A 188 -11.12 28.06 19.48
C SER A 188 -10.08 27.60 20.51
N ILE A 189 -10.17 26.37 21.01
CA ILE A 189 -9.23 25.81 21.99
C ILE A 189 -8.25 24.89 21.27
N LEU A 190 -6.96 25.15 21.47
CA LEU A 190 -5.88 24.31 20.96
C LEU A 190 -5.20 23.62 22.12
N THR A 191 -5.48 22.32 22.28
CA THR A 191 -4.81 21.48 23.28
C THR A 191 -3.46 21.04 22.73
N LEU A 192 -2.39 21.57 23.32
CA LEU A 192 -1.05 21.38 22.80
C LEU A 192 -0.43 20.04 23.19
N ARG A 193 0.43 19.55 22.30
CA ARG A 193 1.33 18.42 22.53
C ARG A 193 2.79 18.87 22.45
N SER A 194 3.08 19.67 21.43
CA SER A 194 4.38 20.28 21.23
C SER A 194 4.23 21.73 20.79
N ILE A 195 5.16 22.57 21.22
CA ILE A 195 5.25 23.98 20.87
C ILE A 195 6.69 24.29 20.51
N PHE A 196 6.89 25.06 19.44
CA PHE A 196 8.20 25.46 18.96
C PHE A 196 8.20 26.96 18.76
N LYS A 197 9.20 27.66 19.32
CA LYS A 197 9.45 29.07 19.05
C LYS A 197 10.31 29.18 17.78
N ILE A 198 9.96 30.10 16.89
CA ILE A 198 10.62 30.31 15.59
C ILE A 198 11.24 31.70 15.54
#